data_AF-A0A0Q6MIC6-F1
#
_entry.id   AF-A0A0Q6MIC6-F1
#
_cell.length_a   1.000
_cell.length_b   1.000
_cell.length_c   1.000
_cell.angle_alpha   90.00
_cell.angle_beta   90.00
_cell.angle_gamma   90.00
#
_symmetry.space_group_name_H-M   'P 1'
#
loop_
_entity.id
_entity.type
_entity.pdbx_description
1 polymer ?
#
loop_
_entity_poly.entity_id
_entity_poly.type
_entity_poly.pdbx_seq_one_letter_code
_entity_poly.pdbx_strand_id
1 'polypeptide(L)'
;MCCALAGLMLAIVAAWRRLAGLASGWHRALRWGAMAVLAVALGIGTVAAGQHARHYLERADTNRRSILAEILAQPICSGEIPATQPG
;
A
#
# COMPACT_ATOMS: atom_id res chain seq x y z
N MET A 1 -2.44 6.80 -9.72
CA MET A 1 -3.35 6.88 -8.54
C MET A 1 -2.63 6.78 -7.18
N CYS A 2 -1.35 6.35 -7.15
CA CYS A 2 -0.49 6.31 -5.98
C CYS A 2 -0.21 7.69 -5.32
N CYS A 3 -0.04 8.76 -6.12
CA CYS A 3 0.26 10.09 -5.58
C CYS A 3 -0.90 10.68 -4.75
N ALA A 4 -2.15 10.43 -5.15
CA ALA A 4 -3.33 10.85 -4.39
C ALA A 4 -3.46 10.09 -3.06
N LEU A 5 -3.16 8.79 -3.07
CA LEU A 5 -3.10 7.95 -1.86
C LEU A 5 -2.00 8.39 -0.90
N ALA A 6 -0.81 8.75 -1.41
CA ALA A 6 0.28 9.28 -0.61
C ALA A 6 -0.09 10.63 0.04
N GLY A 7 -0.73 11.53 -0.73
CA GLY A 7 -1.24 12.81 -0.21
C GLY A 7 -2.29 12.63 0.88
N LEU A 8 -3.23 11.70 0.69
CA LEU A 8 -4.25 11.38 1.68
C LEU A 8 -3.64 10.84 2.99
N MET A 9 -2.67 9.92 2.89
CA MET A 9 -1.98 9.37 4.06
C MET A 9 -1.21 10.45 4.84
N LEU A 10 -0.50 11.34 4.14
CA LEU A 10 0.19 12.45 4.77
C LEU A 10 -0.77 13.41 5.48
N ALA A 11 -1.92 13.71 4.87
CA ALA A 11 -2.95 14.55 5.47
C ALA A 11 -3.54 13.93 6.75
N ILE A 12 -3.83 12.62 6.73
CA ILE A 12 -4.33 11.87 7.90
C ILE A 12 -3.30 11.89 9.04
N VAL A 13 -2.03 11.61 8.73
CA VAL A 13 -0.94 11.63 9.73
C VAL A 13 -0.75 13.04 10.31
N ALA A 14 -0.80 14.08 9.50
CA ALA A 14 -0.67 15.47 9.95
C ALA A 14 -1.83 15.90 10.87
N ALA A 15 -3.07 15.54 10.51
CA ALA A 15 -4.24 15.80 11.34
C ALA A 15 -4.15 15.07 12.68
N TRP A 16 -3.70 13.81 12.67
CA TRP A 16 -3.54 13.02 13.88
C TRP A 16 -2.44 13.58 14.79
N ARG A 17 -1.30 14.02 14.24
CA ARG A 17 -0.23 14.66 15.03
C ARG A 17 -0.70 15.93 15.74
N ARG A 18 -1.53 16.74 15.08
CA ARG A 18 -2.15 17.93 15.69
C ARG A 18 -3.07 17.57 16.85
N LEU A 19 -3.92 16.56 16.69
CA LEU A 19 -4.85 16.09 17.73
C LEU A 19 -4.10 15.43 18.91
N ALA A 20 -3.03 14.69 18.62
CA ALA A 20 -2.17 14.06 19.63
C ALA A 20 -1.45 15.08 20.51
N GLY A 21 -0.97 16.18 19.93
CA GLY A 21 -0.28 17.26 20.65
C GLY A 21 -1.17 18.01 21.64
N LEU A 22 -2.49 18.04 21.39
CA LEU A 22 -3.49 18.67 22.27
C LEU A 22 -3.93 17.75 23.43
N ALA A 23 -3.67 16.45 23.33
CA ALA A 23 -4.14 15.42 24.26
C ALA A 23 -3.03 14.88 25.17
N SER A 24 -2.08 15.73 25.60
CA SER A 24 -0.87 15.34 26.34
C SER A 24 -1.10 14.66 27.71
N GLY A 25 -2.34 14.60 28.21
CA GLY A 25 -2.72 13.77 29.36
C GLY A 25 -3.18 12.33 29.01
N TRP A 26 -3.47 12.04 27.74
CA TRP A 26 -4.18 10.84 27.27
C TRP A 26 -3.26 9.85 26.53
N HIS A 27 -1.99 9.79 26.91
CA HIS A 27 -0.93 9.06 26.18
C HIS A 27 -1.20 7.56 25.99
N ARG A 28 -1.92 6.90 26.90
CA ARG A 28 -2.15 5.45 26.81
C ARG A 28 -3.16 5.10 25.70
N ALA A 29 -4.28 5.81 25.62
CA ALA A 29 -5.29 5.54 24.58
C ALA A 29 -4.79 5.93 23.18
N LEU A 30 -4.02 7.02 23.08
CA LEU A 30 -3.39 7.39 21.81
C LEU A 30 -2.35 6.37 21.34
N ARG A 31 -1.55 5.80 22.24
CA ARG A 31 -0.61 4.73 21.90
C ARG A 31 -1.35 3.48 21.42
N TRP A 32 -2.41 3.06 22.11
CA TRP A 32 -3.23 1.93 21.68
C TRP A 32 -3.93 2.19 20.34
N GLY A 33 -4.47 3.39 20.13
CA GLY A 33 -5.06 3.80 18.85
C GLY A 33 -4.06 3.79 17.70
N ALA A 34 -2.84 4.29 17.93
CA ALA A 34 -1.77 4.25 16.94
C ALA A 34 -1.35 2.81 16.59
N MET A 35 -1.22 1.94 17.59
CA MET A 35 -0.90 0.53 17.38
C MET A 35 -2.03 -0.21 16.62
N ALA A 36 -3.29 0.10 16.93
CA ALA A 36 -4.44 -0.46 16.22
C ALA A 36 -4.45 -0.05 14.74
N VAL A 37 -4.21 1.23 14.44
CA VAL A 37 -4.14 1.68 13.04
C VAL A 37 -2.95 1.09 12.31
N LEU A 38 -1.78 0.99 12.97
CA LEU A 38 -0.62 0.31 12.37
C LEU A 38 -0.92 -1.15 12.06
N ALA A 39 -1.57 -1.87 12.98
CA ALA A 39 -1.96 -3.27 12.78
C ALA A 39 -2.94 -3.43 11.61
N VAL A 40 -3.93 -2.54 11.51
CA VAL A 40 -4.88 -2.53 10.39
C VAL A 40 -4.18 -2.21 9.07
N ALA A 41 -3.32 -1.20 9.05
CA ALA A 41 -2.56 -0.82 7.86
C ALA A 41 -1.64 -1.95 7.39
N LEU A 42 -0.97 -2.64 8.31
CA LEU A 42 -0.16 -3.82 8.02
C LEU A 42 -1.02 -4.97 7.49
N GLY A 43 -2.17 -5.25 8.11
CA GLY A 43 -3.08 -6.31 7.66
C GLY A 43 -3.64 -6.08 6.26
N ILE A 44 -4.08 -4.85 5.96
CA ILE A 44 -4.55 -4.48 4.61
C ILE A 44 -3.37 -4.54 3.63
N GLY A 45 -2.21 -4.03 4.01
CA GLY A 45 -0.99 -4.04 3.20
C GLY A 45 -0.52 -5.46 2.86
N THR A 46 -0.58 -6.41 3.79
CA THR A 46 -0.17 -7.80 3.54
C THR A 46 -1.15 -8.54 2.64
N VAL A 47 -2.47 -8.33 2.81
CA VAL A 47 -3.48 -8.91 1.91
C VAL A 47 -3.30 -8.38 0.49
N ALA A 48 -3.14 -7.07 0.32
CA ALA A 48 -2.87 -6.46 -0.98
C ALA A 48 -1.56 -6.96 -1.59
N ALA A 49 -0.49 -7.04 -0.79
CA ALA A 49 0.80 -7.56 -1.25
C ALA A 49 0.70 -9.03 -1.69
N GLY A 50 -0.04 -9.88 -0.97
CA GLY A 50 -0.24 -11.28 -1.31
C GLY A 50 -1.02 -11.46 -2.63
N GLN A 51 -2.05 -10.64 -2.86
CA GLN A 51 -2.80 -10.64 -4.12
C GLN A 51 -1.90 -10.34 -5.32
N HIS A 52 -1.01 -9.36 -5.18
CA HIS A 52 -0.08 -8.98 -6.25
C HIS A 52 1.07 -9.99 -6.41
N ALA A 53 1.56 -10.56 -5.31
CA ALA A 53 2.64 -11.55 -5.33
C ALA A 53 2.27 -12.80 -6.14
N ARG A 54 1.00 -13.25 -6.05
CA ARG A 54 0.51 -14.39 -6.83
C ARG A 54 0.58 -14.13 -8.34
N HIS A 55 0.25 -12.93 -8.80
CA HIS A 55 0.37 -12.57 -10.22
C HIS A 55 1.83 -12.48 -10.68
N TYR A 56 2.74 -11.97 -9.86
CA TYR A 56 4.15 -11.98 -10.22
C TYR A 56 4.74 -13.39 -10.25
N LEU A 57 4.28 -14.29 -9.36
CA LEU A 57 4.67 -15.70 -9.39
C LEU A 57 4.24 -16.37 -10.71
N GLU A 58 3.00 -16.15 -11.12
CA GLU A 58 2.45 -16.72 -12.37
C GLU A 58 3.16 -16.17 -13.62
N ARG A 59 3.47 -14.87 -13.67
CA ARG A 59 4.26 -14.29 -14.77
C ARG A 59 5.71 -14.74 -14.76
N ALA A 60 6.33 -14.83 -13.58
CA ALA A 60 7.70 -15.28 -13.43
C ALA A 60 7.88 -16.71 -13.95
N ASP A 61 6.92 -17.60 -13.62
CA ASP A 61 6.88 -18.97 -14.13
C ASP A 61 6.70 -19.01 -15.66
N THR A 62 5.73 -18.26 -16.19
CA THR A 62 5.46 -18.16 -17.64
C THR A 62 6.66 -17.62 -18.43
N ASN A 63 7.31 -16.57 -17.92
CA ASN A 63 8.43 -15.91 -18.59
C ASN A 63 9.80 -16.55 -18.27
N ARG A 64 9.85 -17.58 -17.42
CA ARG A 64 11.08 -18.16 -16.84
C ARG A 64 12.06 -17.11 -16.31
N ARG A 65 11.53 -16.09 -15.63
CA ARG A 65 12.30 -15.00 -15.02
C ARG A 65 12.10 -15.02 -13.52
N SER A 66 13.00 -14.37 -12.77
CA SER A 66 12.78 -14.17 -11.34
C SER A 66 11.62 -13.20 -11.11
N ILE A 67 10.94 -13.34 -9.97
CA ILE A 67 9.88 -12.42 -9.52
C ILE A 67 10.37 -10.97 -9.51
N LEU A 68 11.60 -10.75 -9.05
CA LEU A 68 12.19 -9.40 -9.02
C LEU A 68 12.40 -8.83 -10.42
N ALA A 69 12.84 -9.66 -11.38
CA ALA A 69 12.99 -9.22 -12.78
C ALA A 69 11.64 -8.84 -13.41
N GLU A 70 10.56 -9.56 -13.07
CA GLU A 70 9.22 -9.25 -13.55
C GLU A 70 8.65 -7.97 -12.90
N ILE A 71 8.87 -7.77 -11.59
CA ILE A 71 8.49 -6.54 -10.88
C ILE A 71 9.16 -5.31 -11.50
N LEU A 72 10.45 -5.42 -11.82
CA LEU A 72 11.23 -4.34 -12.44
C LEU A 72 10.84 -4.10 -13.90
N ALA A 73 10.52 -5.16 -14.64
CA ALA A 73 10.12 -5.05 -16.04
C ALA A 73 8.72 -4.44 -16.19
N GLN A 74 7.77 -4.83 -15.34
CA GLN A 74 6.38 -4.38 -15.47
C GLN A 74 5.64 -4.33 -14.13
N PRO A 75 5.80 -3.24 -13.36
CA PRO A 75 5.12 -3.08 -12.09
C PRO A 75 3.59 -2.97 -12.28
N ILE A 76 2.83 -3.92 -11.72
CA ILE A 76 1.36 -4.00 -11.78
C ILE A 76 0.69 -2.74 -11.20
N CYS A 77 1.37 -2.04 -10.28
CA CYS A 77 0.90 -0.80 -9.67
C CYS A 77 0.95 0.42 -10.60
N SER A 78 1.69 0.34 -11.71
CA SER A 78 1.82 1.42 -12.70
C SER A 78 0.72 1.40 -13.76
N GLY A 79 -0.06 0.32 -13.82
CA GLY A 79 -1.29 0.19 -14.62
C GLY A 79 -1.21 0.81 -16.01
N GLU A 80 -0.58 0.12 -16.97
CA GLU A 80 -0.96 0.35 -18.37
C GLU A 80 -2.33 -0.31 -18.57
N ILE A 81 -3.35 0.51 -18.75
CA ILE A 81 -4.61 0.07 -19.32
C ILE A 81 -4.24 -0.56 -20.67
N PRO A 82 -4.55 -1.85 -20.91
CA PRO A 82 -4.32 -2.43 -22.23
C PRO A 82 -5.07 -1.54 -23.22
N ALA A 83 -4.33 -0.93 -24.15
CA ALA A 83 -4.93 -0.13 -25.20
C ALA A 83 -5.99 -0.99 -25.87
N THR A 84 -7.25 -0.64 -25.65
CA THR A 84 -8.41 -1.28 -26.25
C THR A 84 -8.15 -1.29 -27.76
N GLN A 85 -7.87 -2.47 -28.32
CA GLN A 85 -7.78 -2.66 -29.77
C GLN A 85 -9.18 -2.39 -30.33
N PRO A 86 -9.41 -1.37 -31.17
CA PRO A 86 -10.67 -1.23 -31.87
C PRO A 86 -10.70 -2.28 -32.99
N GLY A 87 -11.64 -3.22 -32.89
CA GLY A 87 -12.12 -4.03 -34.01
C GLY A 87 -13.36 -3.40 -34.61
#